data_AF-A0A1Z8QNC4-F1
#
_entry.id   AF-A0A1Z8QNC4-F1
#
_cell.length_a   1.000
_cell.length_b   1.000
_cell.length_c   1.000
_cell.angle_alpha   90.00
_cell.angle_beta   90.00
_cell.angle_gamma   90.00
#
_symmetry.space_group_name_H-M   'P 1'
#
loop_
_entity.id
_entity.type
_entity.pdbx_description
1 polymer ?
#
loop_
_entity_poly.entity_id
_entity_poly.type
_entity_poly.pdbx_seq_one_letter_code
_entity_poly.pdbx_strand_id
1 'polypeptide(L)'
;MQIDSLLLALEVEFQRNNMHFSRKTKILICKFLVLLHRWNMVHNLTGHKDESLFIREHVIDALTALRPLKKKLKNILKKKSPSQTLAQAMGYLD
;
A
#
# COMPACT_ATOMS: atom_id res chain seq x y z
N MET A 1 8.56 13.49 -15.83
CA MET A 1 8.68 12.82 -14.52
C MET A 1 10.05 12.17 -14.27
N GLN A 2 10.77 12.63 -13.23
CA GLN A 2 12.05 12.05 -12.80
C GLN A 2 11.87 11.17 -11.55
N ILE A 3 12.64 10.07 -11.44
CA ILE A 3 12.50 9.10 -10.34
C ILE A 3 12.85 9.72 -8.99
N ASP A 4 13.88 10.56 -8.92
CA ASP A 4 14.33 11.15 -7.65
C ASP A 4 13.29 12.12 -7.09
N SER A 5 12.68 12.95 -7.94
CA SER A 5 11.58 13.84 -7.57
C SER A 5 10.36 13.06 -7.08
N LEU A 6 10.00 11.97 -7.77
CA LEU A 6 8.93 11.08 -7.35
C LEU A 6 9.21 10.42 -6.00
N LEU A 7 10.45 10.01 -5.78
CA LEU A 7 10.83 9.32 -4.54
C LEU A 7 10.71 10.26 -3.35
N LEU A 8 11.09 11.53 -3.51
CA LEU A 8 10.88 12.56 -2.49
C LEU A 8 9.39 12.82 -2.23
N ALA A 9 8.59 13.01 -3.28
CA ALA A 9 7.15 13.24 -3.14
C ALA A 9 6.43 12.05 -2.49
N LEU A 10 6.82 10.83 -2.85
CA LEU A 10 6.29 9.60 -2.28
C LEU A 10 6.67 9.46 -0.80
N GLU A 11 7.89 9.84 -0.42
CA GLU A 11 8.35 9.86 0.97
C GLU A 11 7.46 10.76 1.83
N VAL A 12 7.17 11.98 1.34
CA VAL A 12 6.31 12.95 2.02
C VAL A 12 4.90 12.38 2.20
N GLU A 13 4.30 11.81 1.15
CA GLU A 13 2.94 11.26 1.23
C GLU A 13 2.87 10.02 2.13
N PHE A 14 3.90 9.17 2.14
CA PHE A 14 3.98 8.04 3.06
C PHE A 14 4.11 8.48 4.51
N GLN A 15 4.91 9.50 4.80
CA GLN A 15 5.00 10.10 6.14
C GLN A 15 3.65 10.66 6.58
N ARG A 16 2.99 11.46 5.73
CA ARG A 16 1.65 12.02 6.00
C ARG A 16 0.60 10.95 6.31
N ASN A 17 0.70 9.79 5.66
CA ASN A 17 -0.24 8.69 5.82
C ASN A 17 0.20 7.62 6.82
N ASN A 18 1.28 7.85 7.58
CA ASN A 18 1.86 6.88 8.53
C ASN A 18 2.17 5.51 7.89
N MET A 19 2.56 5.50 6.61
CA MET A 19 2.91 4.30 5.86
C MET A 19 4.43 4.14 5.79
N HIS A 20 4.89 2.91 5.96
CA HIS A 20 6.31 2.58 5.95
C HIS A 20 6.57 1.48 4.94
N PHE A 21 7.47 1.74 3.99
CA PHE A 21 7.84 0.81 2.93
C PHE A 21 9.35 0.77 2.75
N SER A 22 9.86 -0.38 2.30
CA SER A 22 11.28 -0.53 1.97
C SER A 22 11.68 0.39 0.81
N ARG A 23 12.97 0.76 0.75
CA ARG A 23 13.52 1.54 -0.39
C ARG A 23 13.26 0.84 -1.73
N LYS A 24 13.38 -0.49 -1.78
CA LYS A 24 13.10 -1.29 -2.98
C LYS A 24 11.66 -1.11 -3.45
N THR A 25 10.70 -1.17 -2.52
CA THR A 25 9.26 -0.97 -2.82
C THR A 25 9.00 0.45 -3.32
N LYS A 26 9.58 1.47 -2.69
CA LYS A 26 9.46 2.87 -3.12
C LYS A 26 9.94 3.05 -4.57
N ILE A 27 11.12 2.50 -4.90
CA ILE A 27 11.67 2.54 -6.26
C ILE A 27 10.75 1.85 -7.27
N LEU A 28 10.17 0.69 -6.91
CA LEU A 28 9.23 -0.02 -7.79
C LEU A 28 7.97 0.81 -8.06
N ILE A 29 7.42 1.46 -7.04
CA ILE A 29 6.28 2.37 -7.18
C ILE A 29 6.65 3.54 -8.10
N CYS A 30 7.82 4.18 -7.92
CA CYS A 30 8.26 5.26 -8.81
C CYS A 30 8.39 4.78 -10.27
N LYS A 31 8.94 3.59 -10.51
CA LYS A 31 9.03 3.00 -11.86
C LYS A 31 7.65 2.76 -12.46
N PHE A 32 6.71 2.24 -11.67
CA PHE A 32 5.33 2.08 -12.09
C PHE A 32 4.70 3.41 -12.51
N LEU A 33 4.86 4.47 -11.70
CA LEU A 33 4.33 5.79 -12.03
C LEU A 33 4.92 6.35 -13.32
N VAL A 34 6.24 6.20 -13.53
CA VAL A 34 6.90 6.63 -14.78
C VAL A 34 6.31 5.92 -16.00
N LEU A 35 6.08 4.61 -15.88
CA LEU A 35 5.44 3.84 -16.94
C LEU A 35 4.00 4.29 -17.17
N LEU A 36 3.22 4.44 -16.10
CA LEU A 36 1.82 4.87 -16.18
C LEU A 36 1.70 6.24 -16.86
N HIS A 37 2.52 7.21 -16.46
CA HIS A 37 2.52 8.54 -17.07
C HIS A 37 2.89 8.48 -18.56
N ARG A 38 3.96 7.75 -18.92
CA ARG A 38 4.39 7.60 -20.32
C ARG A 38 3.28 7.04 -21.20
N TRP A 39 2.59 6.02 -20.72
CA TRP A 39 1.50 5.38 -21.47
C TRP A 39 0.23 6.24 -21.46
N ASN A 40 -0.02 6.99 -20.39
CA ASN A 40 -1.17 7.88 -20.30
C ASN A 40 -1.13 9.01 -21.35
N MET A 41 0.07 9.47 -21.72
CA MET A 41 0.24 10.48 -22.77
C MET A 41 -0.24 10.03 -24.16
N VAL A 42 -0.31 8.72 -24.40
CA VAL A 42 -0.72 8.16 -25.70
C VAL A 42 -2.13 7.57 -25.65
N HIS A 43 -2.50 6.93 -24.53
CA HIS A 43 -3.70 6.08 -24.48
C HIS A 43 -4.80 6.57 -23.53
N ASN A 44 -4.62 7.69 -22.82
CA ASN A 44 -5.60 8.21 -21.85
C ASN A 44 -6.08 7.14 -20.83
N LEU A 45 -5.12 6.41 -20.26
CA LEU A 45 -5.33 5.37 -19.24
C LEU A 45 -5.92 5.90 -17.94
N THR A 46 -5.64 7.16 -17.58
CA THR A 46 -6.12 7.81 -16.36
C THR A 46 -6.55 9.24 -16.68
N GLY A 47 -7.60 9.72 -15.99
CA GLY A 47 -8.16 11.06 -16.21
C GLY A 47 -7.23 12.20 -15.80
N HIS A 48 -6.11 11.89 -15.14
CA HIS A 48 -5.18 12.86 -14.60
C HIS A 48 -3.91 12.89 -15.45
N LYS A 49 -3.40 14.09 -15.72
CA LYS A 49 -2.10 14.29 -16.41
C LYS A 49 -1.04 14.90 -15.49
N ASP A 50 -1.45 15.39 -14.32
CA ASP A 50 -0.59 16.03 -13.33
C ASP A 50 0.16 14.99 -12.50
N GLU A 51 1.49 15.07 -12.48
CA GLU A 51 2.38 14.16 -11.76
C GLU A 51 2.08 14.11 -10.25
N SER A 52 1.59 15.20 -9.66
CA SER A 52 1.27 15.27 -8.23
C SER A 52 0.01 14.47 -7.86
N LEU A 53 -0.96 14.41 -8.77
CA LEU A 53 -2.21 13.67 -8.58
C LEU A 53 -2.00 12.16 -8.67
N PHE A 54 -1.04 11.71 -9.49
CA PHE A 54 -0.75 10.28 -9.66
C PHE A 54 -0.35 9.60 -8.35
N ILE A 55 0.47 10.25 -7.52
CA ILE A 55 0.88 9.67 -6.23
C ILE A 55 -0.33 9.54 -5.31
N ARG A 56 -1.12 10.61 -5.16
CA ARG A 56 -2.25 10.61 -4.25
C ARG A 56 -3.34 9.62 -4.70
N GLU A 57 -3.79 9.75 -5.94
CA GLU A 57 -5.00 9.06 -6.42
C GLU A 57 -4.72 7.61 -6.86
N HIS A 58 -3.50 7.29 -7.32
CA HIS A 58 -3.19 5.92 -7.75
C HIS A 58 -2.38 5.12 -6.75
N VAL A 59 -1.62 5.76 -5.86
CA VAL A 59 -0.82 5.04 -4.84
C VAL A 59 -1.47 5.14 -3.47
N ILE A 60 -1.68 6.35 -2.97
CA ILE A 60 -2.15 6.55 -1.59
C ILE A 60 -3.58 6.04 -1.42
N ASP A 61 -4.48 6.35 -2.35
CA ASP A 61 -5.88 5.88 -2.29
C ASP A 61 -5.96 4.36 -2.39
N ALA A 62 -5.22 3.75 -3.33
CA ALA A 62 -5.14 2.31 -3.47
C ALA A 62 -4.63 1.60 -2.21
N LEU A 63 -3.58 2.12 -1.57
CA LEU A 63 -3.06 1.59 -0.32
C LEU A 63 -4.01 1.83 0.87
N THR A 64 -4.71 2.97 0.87
CA THR A 64 -5.66 3.34 1.92
C THR A 64 -6.90 2.46 1.88
N ALA A 65 -7.33 2.03 0.69
CA ALA A 65 -8.40 1.05 0.51
C ALA A 65 -8.11 -0.30 1.21
N LEU A 66 -6.84 -0.61 1.48
CA LEU A 66 -6.44 -1.82 2.22
C LEU A 66 -6.53 -1.68 3.74
N ARG A 67 -6.74 -0.48 4.30
CA ARG A 67 -6.80 -0.26 5.76
C ARG A 67 -7.86 -1.13 6.46
N PRO A 68 -9.10 -1.25 5.94
CA PRO A 68 -10.11 -2.12 6.56
C PRO A 68 -9.66 -3.59 6.57
N LEU A 69 -9.03 -4.04 5.49
CA LEU A 69 -8.49 -5.40 5.39
C LEU A 69 -7.36 -5.64 6.40
N LYS A 70 -6.43 -4.69 6.54
CA LYS A 70 -5.36 -4.76 7.54
C LYS A 70 -5.91 -4.88 8.97
N LYS A 71 -7.00 -4.16 9.28
CA LYS A 71 -7.67 -4.24 10.60
C LYS A 71 -8.32 -5.63 10.79
N LYS A 72 -9.03 -6.14 9.78
CA LYS A 72 -9.61 -7.49 9.81
C LYS A 72 -8.54 -8.58 9.96
N LEU A 73 -7.45 -8.51 9.19
CA LEU A 73 -6.32 -9.43 9.27
C LEU A 73 -5.65 -9.40 10.65
N LYS A 74 -5.41 -8.22 11.22
CA LYS A 74 -4.88 -8.10 12.59
C LYS A 74 -5.81 -8.77 13.61
N ASN A 75 -7.13 -8.62 13.46
CA ASN A 75 -8.10 -9.26 14.36
C ASN A 75 -8.13 -10.78 14.18
N ILE A 76 -7.98 -11.29 12.96
CA ILE A 76 -7.88 -12.72 12.67
C ILE A 76 -6.57 -13.29 13.23
N LEU A 77 -5.44 -12.60 13.01
CA LEU A 77 -4.13 -13.00 13.53
C LEU A 77 -4.06 -12.91 15.06
N LYS A 78 -4.73 -11.94 15.69
CA LYS A 78 -4.86 -11.87 17.16
C LYS A 78 -5.82 -12.92 17.73
N LYS A 79 -6.86 -13.32 16.97
CA LYS A 79 -7.76 -14.42 17.36
C LYS A 79 -7.08 -15.79 17.32
N LYS A 80 -5.93 -15.92 16.65
CA LYS A 80 -4.94 -16.97 16.87
C LYS A 80 -3.88 -16.45 17.87
N SER A 81 -4.11 -16.26 19.18
CA SER A 81 -4.57 -17.17 20.23
C SER A 81 -4.59 -16.38 21.57
N PRO A 82 -5.49 -16.71 22.52
CA PRO A 82 -5.09 -17.51 23.70
C PRO A 82 -5.96 -18.76 23.93
N SER A 83 -7.05 -18.91 23.17
CA SER A 83 -8.06 -19.94 23.39
C SER A 83 -7.92 -21.19 22.50
N GLN A 84 -7.07 -21.15 21.45
CA GLN A 84 -6.58 -22.41 20.86
C GLN A 84 -5.69 -23.16 21.87
N THR A 85 -4.97 -22.41 22.71
CA THR A 85 -4.16 -22.90 23.82
C THR A 85 -5.01 -23.43 24.97
N LEU A 86 -6.14 -22.78 25.29
CA LEU A 86 -7.04 -23.25 26.35
C LEU A 86 -7.96 -24.41 25.91
N ALA A 87 -8.37 -24.49 24.64
CA ALA A 87 -9.12 -25.64 24.13
C ALA A 87 -8.23 -26.89 23.93
N GLN A 88 -6.94 -26.71 23.59
CA GLN A 88 -5.91 -27.75 23.74
C GLN A 88 -5.66 -28.11 25.21
N ALA A 89 -5.66 -27.13 26.13
CA ALA A 89 -5.57 -27.38 27.57
C ALA A 89 -6.82 -28.02 28.20
N MET A 90 -7.96 -28.01 27.48
CA MET A 90 -9.21 -28.71 27.85
C MET A 90 -9.36 -30.09 27.19
N GLY A 91 -8.44 -30.51 26.31
CA GLY A 91 -8.34 -31.90 25.81
C GLY A 91 -9.21 -32.31 24.60
N TYR A 92 -9.64 -31.38 23.73
CA TYR A 92 -10.65 -31.62 22.68
C TYR A 92 -10.18 -31.41 21.21
N LEU A 93 -8.90 -31.55 20.89
CA LEU A 93 -8.50 -31.64 19.48
C LEU A 93 -8.38 -33.12 19.08
N ASP A 94 -9.23 -33.55 18.16
CA ASP A 94 -8.94 -34.67 17.25
C ASP A 94 -8.04 -34.20 16.10
#